data_AF-A0A2I2YN27-F1
#
_entry.id   AF-A0A2I2YN27-F1
#
_cell.length_a   1.000
_cell.length_b   1.000
_cell.length_c   1.000
_cell.angle_alpha   90.00
_cell.angle_beta   90.00
_cell.angle_gamma   90.00
#
_symmetry.space_group_name_H-M   'P 1'
#
loop_
_entity.id
_entity.type
_entity.pdbx_description
1 polymer ?
#
loop_
_entity_poly.entity_id
_entity_poly.type
_entity_poly.pdbx_seq_one_letter_code
_entity_poly.pdbx_strand_id
1 'polypeptide(L)'
;MGPGKKGRCRKEGPGRGRRAWIIRGSGSSRQGWVGSVESSKRSANVTRQRQIEQILPALAAGSCFHPAFILSRRFSSRTRATSREEKNLQGFLEQPKEKWVESAFEVDGPYYFTVLALHILPPEQWRATRVEILRRLLVTSQARAVAPGGATRLTDKAVKDYSAYRSSLLFWALVDLIYNMFKKVPTSNTEGGWSCSLAEYIRHNDMPIYEAADKALKTFQEEFMPVETFSEFLDVAGLLSEITDPESFLKDLLNSVP
;
A
#
# COMPACT_ATOMS: atom_id res chain seq x y z
N MET A 1 29.16 -55.64 -52.37
CA MET A 1 28.07 -56.64 -52.43
C MET A 1 28.23 -57.56 -51.22
N GLY A 2 27.20 -57.70 -50.38
CA GLY A 2 27.19 -58.55 -49.16
C GLY A 2 27.15 -60.06 -49.47
N PRO A 3 26.76 -60.98 -48.55
CA PRO A 3 25.96 -60.85 -47.31
C PRO A 3 26.62 -61.59 -46.10
N GLY A 4 26.11 -61.79 -44.86
CA GLY A 4 24.85 -61.53 -44.16
C GLY A 4 24.57 -62.64 -43.10
N LYS A 5 23.82 -62.29 -42.03
CA LYS A 5 23.07 -63.14 -41.03
C LYS A 5 23.87 -63.62 -39.79
N LYS A 6 23.39 -63.68 -38.54
CA LYS A 6 22.08 -63.72 -37.80
C LYS A 6 22.41 -63.36 -36.31
N GLY A 7 21.61 -62.65 -35.50
CA GLY A 7 20.48 -63.21 -34.72
C GLY A 7 20.55 -62.93 -33.18
N ARG A 8 20.06 -61.76 -32.76
CA ARG A 8 19.22 -61.36 -31.59
C ARG A 8 19.18 -62.10 -30.19
N CYS A 9 19.32 -61.25 -29.13
CA CYS A 9 18.69 -61.15 -27.77
C CYS A 9 18.98 -62.09 -26.57
N ARG A 10 19.35 -61.47 -25.41
CA ARG A 10 18.49 -61.33 -24.18
C ARG A 10 19.03 -60.30 -23.17
N LYS A 11 18.12 -59.73 -22.34
CA LYS A 11 18.26 -58.60 -21.38
C LYS A 11 18.48 -59.04 -19.91
N GLU A 12 18.76 -58.03 -19.06
CA GLU A 12 18.62 -57.89 -17.58
C GLU A 12 19.92 -58.07 -16.77
N GLY A 13 20.35 -57.25 -15.81
CA GLY A 13 19.90 -56.02 -15.12
C GLY A 13 21.06 -55.53 -14.20
N PRO A 14 20.99 -54.37 -13.51
CA PRO A 14 22.19 -53.72 -12.95
C PRO A 14 22.37 -53.94 -11.43
N GLY A 15 23.56 -54.36 -11.01
CA GLY A 15 23.98 -54.37 -9.61
C GLY A 15 25.47 -54.12 -9.48
N ARG A 16 25.88 -52.88 -9.22
CA ARG A 16 27.27 -52.54 -8.86
C ARG A 16 27.34 -52.16 -7.39
N GLY A 17 27.63 -53.17 -6.56
CA GLY A 17 28.20 -52.96 -5.24
C GLY A 17 29.69 -52.64 -5.35
N ARG A 18 30.17 -51.67 -4.58
CA ARG A 18 31.57 -51.62 -4.15
C ARG A 18 31.64 -51.29 -2.67
N ARG A 19 32.41 -52.13 -1.99
CA ARG A 19 32.63 -52.21 -0.55
C ARG A 19 33.44 -51.02 -0.03
N ALA A 20 33.19 -50.77 1.24
CA ALA A 20 33.77 -49.77 2.13
C ALA A 20 35.31 -49.78 2.21
N TRP A 21 35.87 -48.58 2.40
CA TRP A 21 37.05 -48.36 3.22
C TRP A 21 36.69 -47.36 4.33
N ILE A 22 36.81 -47.81 5.57
CA ILE A 22 36.63 -46.99 6.78
C ILE A 22 37.98 -46.36 7.09
N ILE A 23 38.07 -45.03 7.00
CA ILE A 23 39.07 -44.24 7.73
C ILE A 23 38.28 -43.28 8.62
N ARG A 24 38.39 -43.49 9.94
CA ARG A 24 37.83 -42.59 10.95
C ARG A 24 38.62 -41.27 10.94
N GLY A 25 37.95 -40.20 10.55
CA GLY A 25 38.37 -38.82 10.79
C GLY A 25 37.17 -38.04 11.34
N SER A 26 37.29 -37.54 12.56
CA SER A 26 36.31 -36.70 13.27
C SER A 26 36.01 -35.42 12.50
N GLY A 27 34.73 -35.11 12.25
CA GLY A 27 34.33 -33.88 11.55
C GLY A 27 32.82 -33.63 11.53
N SER A 28 32.33 -33.05 12.62
CA SER A 28 31.19 -32.14 12.78
C SER A 28 30.10 -32.04 11.68
N SER A 29 28.88 -32.41 12.07
CA SER A 29 27.55 -31.95 11.65
C SER A 29 27.45 -30.78 10.66
N ARG A 30 27.00 -31.06 9.43
CA ARG A 30 26.57 -30.04 8.45
C ARG A 30 25.27 -30.35 7.69
N GLN A 31 24.41 -31.23 8.21
CA GLN A 31 23.09 -31.51 7.58
C GLN A 31 21.87 -31.15 8.44
N GLY A 32 22.04 -30.70 9.70
CA GLY A 32 20.92 -30.28 10.56
C GLY A 32 20.54 -28.79 10.48
N TRP A 33 21.37 -27.94 9.85
CA TRP A 33 21.21 -26.48 9.93
C TRP A 33 20.29 -25.88 8.86
N VAL A 34 20.16 -26.50 7.68
CA VAL A 34 19.36 -25.92 6.59
C VAL A 34 17.86 -26.03 6.88
N GLY A 35 17.38 -27.20 7.34
CA GLY A 35 15.96 -27.39 7.68
C GLY A 35 15.48 -26.63 8.92
N SER A 36 16.37 -26.41 9.90
CA SER A 36 16.04 -25.65 11.11
C SER A 36 15.95 -24.15 10.85
N VAL A 37 16.82 -23.60 9.98
CA VAL A 37 16.78 -22.20 9.55
C VAL A 37 15.55 -21.92 8.69
N GLU A 38 15.16 -22.83 7.81
CA GLU A 38 13.97 -22.67 6.95
C GLU A 38 12.66 -22.73 7.77
N SER A 39 12.58 -23.65 8.73
CA SER A 39 11.43 -23.78 9.64
C SER A 39 11.34 -22.61 10.63
N SER A 40 12.49 -22.13 11.12
CA SER A 40 12.59 -20.93 11.97
C SER A 40 12.23 -19.66 11.19
N LYS A 41 12.66 -19.51 9.93
CA LYS A 41 12.23 -18.42 9.04
C LYS A 41 10.73 -18.46 8.75
N ARG A 42 10.14 -19.65 8.59
CA ARG A 42 8.70 -19.84 8.36
C ARG A 42 7.87 -19.52 9.60
N SER A 43 8.34 -19.92 10.78
CA SER A 43 7.70 -19.61 12.06
C SER A 43 7.84 -18.14 12.42
N ALA A 44 9.00 -17.53 12.18
CA ALA A 44 9.21 -16.09 12.33
C ALA A 44 8.35 -15.28 11.36
N ASN A 45 8.14 -15.74 10.12
CA ASN A 45 7.23 -15.09 9.16
C ASN A 45 5.77 -15.10 9.64
N VAL A 46 5.29 -16.21 10.20
CA VAL A 46 3.92 -16.32 10.74
C VAL A 46 3.73 -15.41 11.97
N THR A 47 4.75 -15.25 12.80
CA THR A 47 4.72 -14.34 13.96
C THR A 47 4.86 -12.87 13.54
N ARG A 48 5.66 -12.56 12.52
CA ARG A 48 5.83 -11.19 11.95
C ARG A 48 4.59 -10.69 11.22
N GLN A 49 3.88 -11.57 10.52
CA GLN A 49 2.63 -11.25 9.85
C GLN A 49 1.55 -10.84 10.86
N ARG A 50 1.52 -11.51 12.02
CA ARG A 50 0.64 -11.16 13.13
C ARG A 50 1.00 -9.82 13.79
N GLN A 51 2.27 -9.40 13.76
CA GLN A 51 2.71 -8.13 14.36
C GLN A 51 2.35 -6.91 13.49
N ILE A 52 2.45 -7.01 12.17
CA ILE A 52 1.94 -5.97 11.26
C ILE A 52 0.41 -5.89 11.34
N GLU A 53 -0.27 -7.04 11.44
CA GLU A 53 -1.71 -7.13 11.71
C GLU A 53 -2.11 -6.63 13.11
N GLN A 54 -1.16 -6.40 14.05
CA GLN A 54 -1.42 -5.87 15.39
C GLN A 54 -1.36 -4.34 15.48
N ILE A 55 -0.80 -3.65 14.47
CA ILE A 55 -0.75 -2.17 14.45
C ILE A 55 -2.07 -1.58 13.91
N LEU A 56 -2.76 -2.29 13.01
CA LEU A 56 -4.04 -1.86 12.44
C LEU A 56 -5.26 -1.84 13.41
N PRO A 57 -5.40 -2.77 14.39
CA PRO A 57 -6.54 -2.79 15.30
C PRO A 57 -6.55 -1.62 16.30
N ALA A 58 -5.39 -1.01 16.61
CA ALA A 58 -5.33 0.15 17.49
C ALA A 58 -6.01 1.40 16.90
N LEU A 59 -6.13 1.47 15.56
CA LEU A 59 -6.85 2.53 14.84
C LEU A 59 -8.35 2.21 14.63
N ALA A 60 -8.78 0.97 14.90
CA ALA A 60 -10.13 0.49 14.63
C ALA A 60 -11.12 0.72 15.79
N ALA A 61 -10.69 1.28 16.92
CA ALA A 61 -11.50 1.41 18.14
C ALA A 61 -12.54 2.55 18.10
N GLY A 62 -12.76 3.23 16.98
CA GLY A 62 -13.69 4.37 16.91
C GLY A 62 -14.54 4.49 15.65
N SER A 63 -14.40 3.61 14.65
CA SER A 63 -15.20 3.70 13.42
C SER A 63 -15.25 2.34 12.74
N CYS A 64 -16.39 2.02 12.14
CA CYS A 64 -16.69 0.78 11.40
C CYS A 64 -15.84 0.62 10.10
N PHE A 65 -14.53 0.78 10.18
CA PHE A 65 -13.58 0.43 9.14
C PHE A 65 -13.02 -0.95 9.48
N HIS A 66 -13.23 -1.92 8.60
CA HIS A 66 -12.63 -3.25 8.71
C HIS A 66 -11.45 -3.34 7.71
N PRO A 67 -10.26 -2.82 8.05
CA PRO A 67 -9.08 -2.85 7.17
C PRO A 67 -8.50 -4.25 6.96
N ALA A 68 -9.00 -5.26 7.69
CA ALA A 68 -8.54 -6.65 7.60
C ALA A 68 -8.82 -7.32 6.23
N PHE A 69 -9.76 -6.79 5.43
CA PHE A 69 -10.06 -7.36 4.11
C PHE A 69 -9.06 -6.95 3.02
N ILE A 70 -8.39 -5.80 3.17
CA ILE A 70 -7.43 -5.30 2.17
C ILE A 70 -6.06 -5.99 2.32
N LEU A 71 -5.69 -6.37 3.53
CA LEU A 71 -4.40 -7.04 3.80
C LEU A 71 -4.45 -8.57 3.68
N SER A 72 -5.64 -9.19 3.80
CA SER A 72 -5.80 -10.65 3.69
C SER A 72 -5.75 -11.17 2.24
N ARG A 73 -5.97 -10.29 1.24
CA ARG A 73 -5.64 -10.61 -0.15
C ARG A 73 -4.14 -10.54 -0.36
N ARG A 74 -3.49 -11.64 0.01
CA ARG A 74 -2.25 -12.20 -0.55
C ARG A 74 -1.62 -11.22 -1.54
N PHE A 75 -0.55 -10.57 -1.09
CA PHE A 75 0.44 -9.88 -1.90
C PHE A 75 0.95 -10.83 -3.00
N SER A 76 0.11 -11.11 -3.98
CA SER A 76 0.30 -12.12 -5.02
C SER A 76 0.46 -11.34 -6.28
N SER A 77 1.67 -11.43 -6.82
CA SER A 77 2.18 -11.05 -8.12
C SER A 77 1.33 -11.57 -9.29
N ARG A 78 0.03 -11.30 -9.29
CA ARG A 78 -0.87 -11.54 -10.42
C ARG A 78 -1.03 -10.19 -11.12
N THR A 79 -0.11 -9.90 -12.04
CA THR A 79 -0.04 -8.72 -12.92
C THR A 79 -1.38 -8.24 -13.50
N ARG A 80 -2.38 -9.12 -13.63
CA ARG A 80 -3.74 -8.77 -14.09
C ARG A 80 -4.58 -8.01 -13.07
N ALA A 81 -4.36 -8.21 -11.77
CA ALA A 81 -5.10 -7.50 -10.72
C ALA A 81 -4.62 -6.04 -10.62
N THR A 82 -3.30 -5.83 -10.64
CA THR A 82 -2.68 -4.50 -10.61
C THR A 82 -3.13 -3.64 -11.79
N SER A 83 -3.13 -4.18 -13.01
CA SER A 83 -3.61 -3.45 -14.19
C SER A 83 -5.09 -3.06 -14.15
N ARG A 84 -5.94 -3.86 -13.49
CA ARG A 84 -7.35 -3.49 -13.28
C ARG A 84 -7.45 -2.33 -12.29
N GLU A 85 -6.78 -2.43 -11.15
CA GLU A 85 -6.84 -1.39 -10.14
C GLU A 85 -6.20 -0.07 -10.62
N GLU A 86 -5.15 -0.14 -11.45
CA GLU A 86 -4.57 1.02 -12.13
C GLU A 86 -5.62 1.74 -12.99
N LYS A 87 -6.40 1.00 -13.79
CA LYS A 87 -7.48 1.56 -14.59
C LYS A 87 -8.60 2.14 -13.73
N ASN A 88 -8.94 1.47 -12.62
CA ASN A 88 -9.95 1.98 -11.70
C ASN A 88 -9.50 3.31 -11.07
N LEU A 89 -8.26 3.38 -10.60
CA LEU A 89 -7.69 4.59 -10.02
C LEU A 89 -7.58 5.72 -11.05
N GLN A 90 -7.17 5.41 -12.28
CA GLN A 90 -7.14 6.39 -13.37
C GLN A 90 -8.56 6.91 -13.67
N GLY A 91 -9.54 6.01 -13.80
CA GLY A 91 -10.94 6.40 -14.00
C GLY A 91 -11.50 7.24 -12.84
N PHE A 92 -11.06 6.97 -11.61
CA PHE A 92 -11.37 7.82 -10.46
C PHE A 92 -10.75 9.21 -10.64
N LEU A 93 -9.45 9.33 -10.94
CA LEU A 93 -8.77 10.62 -11.12
C LEU A 93 -9.36 11.44 -12.27
N GLU A 94 -9.80 10.79 -13.35
CA GLU A 94 -10.43 11.41 -14.52
C GLU A 94 -11.94 11.67 -14.33
N GLN A 95 -12.53 11.22 -13.23
CA GLN A 95 -13.96 11.38 -12.98
C GLN A 95 -14.36 12.86 -12.97
N PRO A 96 -15.40 13.24 -13.72
CA PRO A 96 -15.81 14.63 -13.83
C PRO A 96 -16.42 15.13 -12.50
N LYS A 97 -16.29 16.43 -12.23
CA LYS A 97 -16.64 17.05 -10.94
C LYS A 97 -18.10 16.86 -10.54
N GLU A 98 -18.97 16.65 -11.52
CA GLU A 98 -20.40 16.43 -11.30
C GLU A 98 -20.69 15.17 -10.51
N LYS A 99 -19.79 14.19 -10.54
CA LYS A 99 -19.94 12.93 -9.81
C LYS A 99 -19.20 12.91 -8.47
N TRP A 100 -18.48 13.98 -8.11
CA TRP A 100 -17.67 14.00 -6.88
C TRP A 100 -18.52 14.00 -5.61
N VAL A 101 -19.71 14.60 -5.65
CA VAL A 101 -20.63 14.60 -4.51
C VAL A 101 -21.26 13.21 -4.33
N GLU A 102 -21.63 12.56 -5.43
CA GLU A 102 -22.17 11.20 -5.40
C GLU A 102 -21.13 10.20 -4.87
N SER A 103 -19.89 10.30 -5.36
CA SER A 103 -18.79 9.42 -4.93
C SER A 103 -18.39 9.60 -3.47
N ALA A 104 -18.79 10.71 -2.83
CA ALA A 104 -18.61 10.92 -1.39
C ALA A 104 -19.35 9.86 -0.54
N PHE A 105 -20.38 9.21 -1.08
CA PHE A 105 -21.22 8.23 -0.37
C PHE A 105 -21.04 6.80 -0.87
N GLU A 106 -20.21 6.60 -1.90
CA GLU A 106 -19.92 5.27 -2.42
C GLU A 106 -18.93 4.50 -1.52
N VAL A 107 -19.04 3.16 -1.57
CA VAL A 107 -18.10 2.26 -0.88
C VAL A 107 -16.69 2.42 -1.47
N ASP A 108 -16.60 2.44 -2.80
CA ASP A 108 -15.38 2.72 -3.55
C ASP A 108 -15.20 4.24 -3.72
N GLY A 109 -15.35 5.01 -2.63
CA GLY A 109 -15.24 6.46 -2.64
C GLY A 109 -13.78 6.98 -2.55
N PRO A 110 -13.60 8.30 -2.38
CA PRO A 110 -12.27 8.93 -2.33
C PRO A 110 -11.31 8.34 -1.29
N TYR A 111 -11.79 7.91 -0.13
CA TYR A 111 -10.94 7.24 0.88
C TYR A 111 -10.40 5.90 0.40
N TYR A 112 -11.22 5.08 -0.25
CA TYR A 112 -10.80 3.80 -0.81
C TYR A 112 -9.69 4.01 -1.85
N PHE A 113 -9.93 4.90 -2.81
CA PHE A 113 -8.96 5.19 -3.87
C PHE A 113 -7.66 5.82 -3.35
N THR A 114 -7.72 6.58 -2.26
CA THR A 114 -6.52 7.11 -1.60
C THR A 114 -5.64 6.00 -1.02
N VAL A 115 -6.23 5.01 -0.34
CA VAL A 115 -5.48 3.83 0.14
C VAL A 115 -5.00 2.97 -1.03
N LEU A 116 -5.83 2.82 -2.06
CA LEU A 116 -5.48 2.07 -3.26
C LEU A 116 -4.26 2.68 -3.95
N ALA A 117 -4.15 4.02 -3.98
CA ALA A 117 -3.00 4.73 -4.54
C ALA A 117 -1.68 4.24 -3.95
N LEU A 118 -1.57 3.99 -2.64
CA LEU A 118 -0.33 3.49 -1.99
C LEU A 118 0.23 2.22 -2.65
N HIS A 119 -0.67 1.38 -3.16
CA HIS A 119 -0.33 0.09 -3.74
C HIS A 119 0.02 0.20 -5.22
N ILE A 120 -0.38 1.29 -5.88
CA ILE A 120 -0.37 1.42 -7.33
C ILE A 120 0.60 2.50 -7.78
N LEU A 121 0.47 3.69 -7.20
CA LEU A 121 1.24 4.85 -7.60
C LEU A 121 2.60 4.84 -6.88
N PRO A 122 3.72 4.92 -7.62
CA PRO A 122 5.01 5.21 -6.99
C PRO A 122 5.00 6.63 -6.38
N PRO A 123 5.91 6.92 -5.43
CA PRO A 123 5.97 8.20 -4.72
C PRO A 123 5.97 9.44 -5.64
N GLU A 124 6.60 9.37 -6.81
CA GLU A 124 6.61 10.48 -7.78
C GLU A 124 5.23 10.73 -8.40
N GLN A 125 4.47 9.68 -8.70
CA GLN A 125 3.11 9.82 -9.21
C GLN A 125 2.13 10.24 -8.11
N TRP A 126 2.34 9.78 -6.88
CA TRP A 126 1.62 10.31 -5.72
C TRP A 126 1.83 11.82 -5.61
N ARG A 127 3.07 12.31 -5.65
CA ARG A 127 3.34 13.76 -5.59
C ARG A 127 2.61 14.56 -6.67
N ALA A 128 2.48 14.01 -7.88
CA ALA A 128 1.75 14.66 -8.96
C ALA A 128 0.22 14.66 -8.78
N THR A 129 -0.34 13.73 -7.99
CA THR A 129 -1.79 13.51 -7.86
C THR A 129 -2.35 13.83 -6.47
N ARG A 130 -1.49 14.00 -5.46
CA ARG A 130 -1.87 14.14 -4.04
C ARG A 130 -2.81 15.29 -3.76
N VAL A 131 -2.64 16.42 -4.46
CA VAL A 131 -3.51 17.60 -4.32
C VAL A 131 -4.89 17.33 -4.92
N GLU A 132 -4.97 16.59 -6.01
CA GLU A 132 -6.25 16.23 -6.62
C GLU A 132 -7.05 15.27 -5.72
N ILE A 133 -6.34 14.33 -5.08
CA ILE A 133 -6.93 13.45 -4.07
C ILE A 133 -7.39 14.26 -2.85
N LEU A 134 -6.58 15.23 -2.39
CA LEU A 134 -6.95 16.14 -1.29
C LEU A 134 -8.24 16.91 -1.60
N ARG A 135 -8.37 17.47 -2.82
CA ARG A 135 -9.60 18.16 -3.26
C ARG A 135 -10.83 17.27 -3.14
N ARG A 136 -10.72 16.02 -3.58
CA ARG A 136 -11.84 15.05 -3.52
C ARG A 136 -12.21 14.66 -2.10
N LEU A 137 -11.23 14.52 -1.21
CA LEU A 137 -11.48 14.28 0.22
C LEU A 137 -12.16 15.48 0.89
N LEU A 138 -11.76 16.70 0.56
CA LEU A 138 -12.39 17.93 1.06
C LEU A 138 -13.85 18.06 0.62
N VAL A 139 -14.14 17.78 -0.66
CA VAL A 139 -15.51 17.76 -1.19
C VAL A 139 -16.33 16.65 -0.51
N THR A 140 -15.73 15.50 -0.24
CA THR A 140 -16.38 14.41 0.50
C THR A 140 -16.75 14.82 1.92
N SER A 141 -15.83 15.48 2.63
CA SER A 141 -16.09 16.05 3.96
C SER A 141 -17.23 17.07 3.92
N GLN A 142 -17.21 18.00 2.97
CA GLN A 142 -18.29 18.98 2.82
C GLN A 142 -19.63 18.30 2.57
N ALA A 143 -19.70 17.39 1.60
CA ALA A 143 -20.93 16.71 1.22
C ALA A 143 -21.53 15.95 2.41
N ARG A 144 -20.70 15.25 3.18
CA ARG A 144 -21.15 14.50 4.37
C ARG A 144 -21.54 15.40 5.53
N ALA A 145 -20.91 16.57 5.68
CA ALA A 145 -21.27 17.55 6.71
C ALA A 145 -22.60 18.24 6.40
N VAL A 146 -22.86 18.56 5.12
CA VAL A 146 -24.07 19.26 4.67
C VAL A 146 -25.24 18.29 4.49
N ALA A 147 -24.99 17.08 4.00
CA ALA A 147 -26.01 16.10 3.66
C ALA A 147 -25.59 14.68 4.12
N PRO A 148 -25.64 14.38 5.43
CA PRO A 148 -25.21 13.08 5.97
C PRO A 148 -26.04 11.90 5.45
N GLY A 149 -27.24 12.14 4.93
CA GLY A 149 -28.12 11.13 4.33
C GLY A 149 -27.85 10.82 2.85
N GLY A 150 -26.82 11.42 2.24
CA GLY A 150 -26.52 11.29 0.82
C GLY A 150 -26.98 12.51 0.01
N ALA A 151 -26.19 12.86 -1.00
CA ALA A 151 -26.50 13.94 -1.93
C ALA A 151 -25.87 13.69 -3.30
N THR A 152 -26.49 14.22 -4.34
CA THR A 152 -25.95 14.24 -5.71
C THR A 152 -25.34 15.60 -6.07
N ARG A 153 -25.58 16.64 -5.25
CA ARG A 153 -25.12 18.03 -5.43
C ARG A 153 -24.88 18.72 -4.10
N LEU A 154 -24.01 19.72 -4.07
CA LEU A 154 -23.77 20.54 -2.88
C LEU A 154 -24.81 21.67 -2.80
N THR A 155 -25.77 21.53 -1.89
CA THR A 155 -26.76 22.58 -1.60
C THR A 155 -26.17 23.75 -0.83
N ASP A 156 -25.15 23.51 0.00
CA ASP A 156 -24.43 24.52 0.77
C ASP A 156 -22.93 24.48 0.45
N LYS A 157 -22.46 25.56 -0.19
CA LYS A 157 -21.07 25.76 -0.61
C LYS A 157 -20.30 26.70 0.33
N ALA A 158 -20.91 27.11 1.44
CA ALA A 158 -20.20 27.85 2.47
C ALA A 158 -19.13 26.96 3.11
N VAL A 159 -17.91 27.48 3.17
CA VAL A 159 -16.80 26.83 3.85
C VAL A 159 -17.18 26.60 5.31
N LYS A 160 -16.99 25.38 5.79
CA LYS A 160 -17.29 24.96 7.16
C LYS A 160 -16.09 25.13 8.07
N ASP A 161 -16.31 24.95 9.37
CA ASP A 161 -15.22 24.95 10.35
C ASP A 161 -14.22 23.82 10.06
N TYR A 162 -12.97 24.02 10.45
CA TYR A 162 -11.88 23.06 10.26
C TYR A 162 -12.24 21.65 10.76
N SER A 163 -13.01 21.55 11.84
CA SER A 163 -13.49 20.28 12.41
C SER A 163 -14.22 19.38 11.41
N ALA A 164 -14.91 19.96 10.41
CA ALA A 164 -15.61 19.20 9.36
C ALA A 164 -14.64 18.53 8.36
N TYR A 165 -13.47 19.13 8.13
CA TYR A 165 -12.44 18.63 7.22
C TYR A 165 -11.34 17.85 7.93
N ARG A 166 -11.17 18.06 9.24
CA ARG A 166 -10.08 17.53 10.06
C ARG A 166 -9.85 16.03 9.86
N SER A 167 -10.89 15.21 9.89
CA SER A 167 -10.77 13.75 9.71
C SER A 167 -10.20 13.37 8.34
N SER A 168 -10.64 14.03 7.28
CA SER A 168 -10.13 13.86 5.91
C SER A 168 -8.69 14.30 5.77
N LEU A 169 -8.35 15.44 6.36
CA LEU A 169 -7.00 16.02 6.33
C LEU A 169 -6.00 15.12 7.06
N LEU A 170 -6.34 14.67 8.27
CA LEU A 170 -5.53 13.72 9.03
C LEU A 170 -5.36 12.39 8.29
N PHE A 171 -6.43 11.88 7.68
CA PHE A 171 -6.35 10.67 6.86
C PHE A 171 -5.38 10.85 5.67
N TRP A 172 -5.48 11.97 4.95
CA TRP A 172 -4.56 12.27 3.85
C TRP A 172 -3.11 12.39 4.34
N ALA A 173 -2.88 13.06 5.47
CA ALA A 173 -1.55 13.23 6.04
C ALA A 173 -0.92 11.90 6.43
N LEU A 174 -1.71 10.98 7.00
CA LEU A 174 -1.23 9.63 7.31
C LEU A 174 -0.77 8.90 6.05
N VAL A 175 -1.51 9.02 4.95
CA VAL A 175 -1.14 8.40 3.67
C VAL A 175 0.14 9.02 3.11
N ASP A 176 0.29 10.35 3.14
CA ASP A 176 1.50 11.03 2.69
C ASP A 176 2.72 10.64 3.55
N LEU A 177 2.56 10.51 4.87
CA LEU A 177 3.60 10.01 5.76
C LEU A 177 4.02 8.58 5.42
N ILE A 178 3.08 7.70 5.07
CA ILE A 178 3.39 6.33 4.62
C ILE A 178 4.20 6.37 3.32
N TYR A 179 3.88 7.23 2.35
CA TYR A 179 4.72 7.41 1.16
C TYR A 179 6.12 7.88 1.52
N ASN A 180 6.25 8.78 2.50
CA ASN A 180 7.55 9.27 2.97
C ASN A 180 8.39 8.17 3.65
N MET A 181 7.76 7.17 4.28
CA MET A 181 8.47 5.98 4.80
C MET A 181 9.11 5.15 3.67
N PHE A 182 8.43 5.07 2.52
CA PHE A 182 8.83 4.24 1.38
C PHE A 182 9.56 4.99 0.28
N LYS A 183 9.98 6.24 0.49
CA LYS A 183 10.72 7.03 -0.50
C LYS A 183 12.04 6.43 -0.98
N LYS A 184 12.60 5.47 -0.23
CA LYS A 184 13.84 4.75 -0.58
C LYS A 184 13.61 3.50 -1.44
N VAL A 185 12.34 3.12 -1.68
CA VAL A 185 12.00 1.98 -2.52
C VAL A 185 12.36 2.32 -3.98
N PRO A 186 13.09 1.44 -4.69
CA PRO A 186 13.39 1.65 -6.10
C PRO A 186 12.12 1.71 -6.97
N THR A 187 11.96 2.81 -7.72
CA THR A 187 10.80 3.08 -8.58
C THR A 187 11.05 2.81 -10.07
N SER A 188 12.30 2.67 -10.49
CA SER A 188 12.71 2.54 -11.90
C SER A 188 12.89 1.08 -12.36
N ASN A 189 12.21 0.71 -13.45
CA ASN A 189 12.44 -0.49 -14.28
C ASN A 189 12.50 -1.85 -13.56
N THR A 190 11.69 -2.06 -12.53
CA THR A 190 11.53 -3.38 -11.89
C THR A 190 10.46 -4.22 -12.59
N GLU A 191 10.79 -5.47 -12.90
CA GLU A 191 9.83 -6.45 -13.42
C GLU A 191 8.68 -6.62 -12.42
N GLY A 192 7.49 -6.07 -12.76
CA GLY A 192 6.29 -6.14 -11.91
C GLY A 192 5.82 -4.84 -11.27
N GLY A 193 6.51 -3.71 -11.51
CA GLY A 193 6.04 -2.37 -11.12
C GLY A 193 6.19 -2.02 -9.63
N TRP A 194 5.64 -0.86 -9.24
CA TRP A 194 5.79 -0.28 -7.91
C TRP A 194 5.42 -1.25 -6.78
N SER A 195 4.26 -1.90 -6.89
CA SER A 195 3.80 -2.88 -5.90
C SER A 195 4.85 -3.94 -5.62
N CYS A 196 5.38 -4.60 -6.65
CA CYS A 196 6.41 -5.62 -6.50
C CYS A 196 7.68 -5.09 -5.81
N SER A 197 8.18 -3.92 -6.19
CA SER A 197 9.31 -3.27 -5.51
C SER A 197 9.03 -3.02 -4.03
N LEU A 198 7.83 -2.52 -3.72
CA LEU A 198 7.44 -2.17 -2.36
C LEU A 198 7.42 -3.39 -1.45
N ALA A 199 6.82 -4.51 -1.86
CA ALA A 199 6.86 -5.71 -1.03
C ALA A 199 8.26 -6.29 -0.88
N GLU A 200 9.06 -6.26 -1.94
CA GLU A 200 10.42 -6.76 -1.83
C GLU A 200 11.23 -5.90 -0.85
N TYR A 201 11.05 -4.59 -0.89
CA TYR A 201 11.64 -3.70 0.11
C TYR A 201 11.12 -4.02 1.52
N ILE A 202 9.82 -4.21 1.70
CA ILE A 202 9.22 -4.56 3.00
C ILE A 202 9.83 -5.84 3.58
N ARG A 203 10.05 -6.87 2.76
CA ARG A 203 10.62 -8.15 3.22
C ARG A 203 12.07 -8.07 3.70
N HIS A 204 12.82 -7.06 3.27
CA HIS A 204 14.27 -6.97 3.50
C HIS A 204 14.67 -5.82 4.42
N ASN A 205 13.78 -4.87 4.69
CA ASN A 205 14.09 -3.63 5.38
C ASN A 205 13.27 -3.43 6.67
N ASP A 206 13.07 -4.51 7.45
CA ASP A 206 12.27 -4.51 8.70
C ASP A 206 12.65 -3.36 9.64
N MET A 207 13.95 -3.24 9.99
CA MET A 207 14.42 -2.23 10.96
C MET A 207 14.27 -0.79 10.42
N PRO A 208 14.74 -0.46 9.19
CA PRO A 208 14.47 0.86 8.60
C PRO A 208 12.98 1.23 8.51
N ILE A 209 12.11 0.26 8.26
CA ILE A 209 10.65 0.49 8.19
C ILE A 209 10.10 0.78 9.57
N TYR A 210 10.54 0.04 10.59
CA TYR A 210 10.14 0.29 11.98
C TYR A 210 10.54 1.70 12.44
N GLU A 211 11.79 2.10 12.19
CA GLU A 211 12.27 3.45 12.51
C GLU A 211 11.52 4.53 11.74
N ALA A 212 11.23 4.31 10.46
CA ALA A 212 10.45 5.23 9.65
C ALA A 212 9.00 5.35 10.13
N ALA A 213 8.40 4.25 10.58
CA ALA A 213 7.05 4.23 11.13
C ALA A 213 6.97 4.98 12.46
N ASP A 214 7.94 4.78 13.36
CA ASP A 214 8.03 5.52 14.63
C ASP A 214 8.17 7.03 14.38
N LYS A 215 9.02 7.42 13.43
CA LYS A 215 9.15 8.82 13.03
C LYS A 215 7.85 9.37 12.43
N ALA A 216 7.20 8.62 11.54
CA ALA A 216 5.94 9.03 10.92
C ALA A 216 4.84 9.22 11.97
N LEU A 217 4.74 8.32 12.95
CA LEU A 217 3.76 8.41 14.03
C LEU A 217 4.01 9.62 14.93
N LYS A 218 5.28 9.89 15.27
CA LYS A 218 5.66 11.10 16.02
C LYS A 218 5.26 12.37 15.28
N THR A 219 5.63 12.49 14.01
CA THR A 219 5.21 13.62 13.17
C THR A 219 3.68 13.75 13.10
N PHE A 220 2.96 12.64 12.96
CA PHE A 220 1.50 12.67 12.95
C PHE A 220 0.90 13.22 14.25
N GLN A 221 1.41 12.78 15.40
CA GLN A 221 0.90 13.15 16.72
C GLN A 221 1.33 14.55 17.17
N GLU A 222 2.57 14.93 16.88
CA GLU A 222 3.16 16.18 17.38
C GLU A 222 2.94 17.35 16.41
N GLU A 223 2.87 17.10 15.10
CA GLU A 223 2.75 18.17 14.10
C GLU A 223 1.34 18.25 13.51
N PHE A 224 0.72 17.12 13.13
CA PHE A 224 -0.58 17.13 12.45
C PHE A 224 -1.79 17.18 13.39
N MET A 225 -1.76 16.43 14.51
CA MET A 225 -2.88 16.43 15.45
C MET A 225 -3.13 17.78 16.13
N PRO A 226 -2.12 18.62 16.47
CA PRO A 226 -2.39 19.90 17.10
C PRO A 226 -2.96 20.97 16.16
N VAL A 227 -2.91 20.76 14.84
CA VAL A 227 -3.39 21.73 13.84
C VAL A 227 -4.86 22.07 14.06
N GLU A 228 -5.20 23.36 14.03
CA GLU A 228 -6.57 23.85 14.20
C GLU A 228 -7.11 24.56 12.96
N THR A 229 -6.24 24.90 12.00
CA THR A 229 -6.61 25.62 10.79
C THR A 229 -6.16 24.92 9.51
N PHE A 230 -6.82 25.23 8.39
CA PHE A 230 -6.46 24.66 7.09
C PHE A 230 -5.10 25.18 6.60
N SER A 231 -4.76 26.44 6.87
CA SER A 231 -3.47 27.03 6.49
C SER A 231 -2.30 26.33 7.18
N GLU A 232 -2.39 26.15 8.51
CA GLU A 232 -1.39 25.39 9.29
C GLU A 232 -1.23 23.97 8.78
N PHE A 233 -2.33 23.30 8.40
CA PHE A 233 -2.26 21.96 7.82
C PHE A 233 -1.43 21.96 6.53
N LEU A 234 -1.63 22.93 5.64
CA LEU A 234 -0.90 23.01 4.38
C LEU A 234 0.58 23.31 4.58
N ASP A 235 0.93 24.07 5.62
CA ASP A 235 2.32 24.31 6.01
C ASP A 235 3.01 23.01 6.45
N VAL A 236 2.43 22.33 7.45
CA VAL A 236 2.95 21.05 7.98
C VAL A 236 3.00 19.97 6.89
N ALA A 237 2.00 19.94 5.99
CA ALA A 237 1.95 19.02 4.86
C ALA A 237 2.96 19.34 3.74
N GLY A 238 3.64 20.49 3.79
CA GLY A 238 4.53 20.94 2.73
C GLY A 238 3.80 21.16 1.39
N LEU A 239 2.57 21.69 1.46
CA LEU A 239 1.70 21.95 0.31
C LEU A 239 1.64 23.44 -0.07
N LEU A 240 2.25 24.34 0.70
CA LEU A 240 2.21 25.79 0.41
C LEU A 240 2.85 26.17 -0.94
N SER A 241 3.76 25.35 -1.48
CA SER A 241 4.29 25.54 -2.84
C SER A 241 3.30 25.19 -3.95
N GLU A 242 2.32 24.34 -3.67
CA GLU A 242 1.31 23.86 -4.62
C GLU A 242 -0.03 24.58 -4.43
N ILE A 243 -0.32 25.03 -3.21
CA ILE A 243 -1.53 25.77 -2.82
C ILE A 243 -1.07 27.09 -2.20
N THR A 244 -1.03 28.13 -3.02
CA THR A 244 -0.53 29.46 -2.63
C THR A 244 -1.53 30.26 -1.80
N ASP A 245 -2.82 29.98 -1.93
CA ASP A 245 -3.89 30.66 -1.19
C ASP A 245 -4.87 29.64 -0.57
N PRO A 246 -4.70 29.30 0.72
CA PRO A 246 -5.52 28.31 1.41
C PRO A 246 -7.00 28.67 1.49
N GLU A 247 -7.32 29.96 1.66
CA GLU A 247 -8.69 30.42 1.89
C GLU A 247 -9.50 30.44 0.59
N SER A 248 -8.92 30.95 -0.49
CA SER A 248 -9.58 30.87 -1.81
C SER A 248 -9.64 29.45 -2.31
N PHE A 249 -8.65 28.60 -2.02
CA PHE A 249 -8.63 27.22 -2.47
C PHE A 249 -9.88 26.43 -2.08
N LEU A 250 -10.30 26.50 -0.81
CA LEU A 250 -11.52 25.81 -0.36
C LEU A 250 -12.76 26.40 -1.01
N LYS A 251 -12.87 27.74 -1.06
CA LYS A 251 -14.02 28.42 -1.64
C LYS A 251 -14.16 28.10 -3.13
N ASP A 252 -13.08 28.19 -3.89
CA ASP A 252 -13.05 27.93 -5.32
C ASP A 252 -13.30 26.45 -5.61
N LEU A 253 -12.77 25.54 -4.78
CA LEU A 253 -13.04 24.11 -4.86
C LEU A 253 -14.54 23.84 -4.73
N LEU A 254 -15.18 24.34 -3.67
CA LEU A 254 -16.61 24.13 -3.42
C LEU A 254 -17.49 24.76 -4.52
N ASN A 255 -17.10 25.93 -5.03
CA ASN A 255 -17.80 26.59 -6.15
C ASN A 255 -17.64 25.83 -7.47
N SER A 256 -16.57 25.06 -7.63
CA SER A 256 -16.31 24.30 -8.86
C SER A 256 -17.08 22.98 -8.98
N VAL A 257 -17.72 22.53 -7.90
CA VAL A 257 -18.53 21.31 -7.84
C VAL A 257 -20.02 21.72 -7.91
N PRO A 258 -20.90 20.97 -8.60
CA PRO A 258 -22.31 21.37 -8.75
C PRO A 258 -23.09 21.40 -7.43
#